data_AF-A0A6I7QYA0-F1
#
_entry.id   AF-A0A6I7QYA0-F1
#
_cell.length_a   1.000
_cell.length_b   1.000
_cell.length_c   1.000
_cell.angle_alpha   90.00
_cell.angle_beta   90.00
_cell.angle_gamma   90.00
#
_symmetry.space_group_name_H-M   'P 1'
#
loop_
_entity.id
_entity.type
_entity.pdbx_description
1 polymer ?
#
loop_
_entity_poly.entity_id
_entity_poly.type
_entity_poly.pdbx_seq_one_letter_code
_entity_poly.pdbx_strand_id
1 'polypeptide(L)'
;METRQVNHPFDESRHDHYSQRMSKGGVPEELREREKELACIYHLSRVLTSLQPQDEAAVIVARAVRQALTKPESASVRVRLGDTETVDRDDDGMERIHSDAGTAHCIPVTTPAGQIGELCVSYPDLWAPPILDHERELLRAVAALLADNSERRRVVEELRAVAAAESRKTVALEEVLTQLEELRRRNMADMRDTLDSEVLPLVVQLEEVLRDDREKAILNRLRDVLLRLGHDDFARREAHRRTMRASLSPREYEIARMISSGIPTKQIAETLHLAPGTVERHRHSIRRKLGISNHRINLATFLRNDREI
;
A
#
# COMPACT_ATOMS: atom_id res chain seq x y z
N MET A 1 44.38 -72.37 1.57
CA MET A 1 43.58 -71.24 2.06
C MET A 1 43.00 -70.54 0.83
N GLU A 2 41.86 -70.94 0.24
CA GLU A 2 40.62 -71.49 0.86
C GLU A 2 40.11 -70.57 1.99
N THR A 3 38.88 -70.07 2.05
CA THR A 3 37.72 -70.06 1.11
C THR A 3 37.08 -68.62 1.14
N ARG A 4 35.93 -68.24 0.56
CA ARG A 4 34.78 -68.93 -0.06
C ARG A 4 34.01 -67.96 -0.97
N GLN A 5 33.35 -68.45 -2.02
CA GLN A 5 32.15 -67.79 -2.58
C GLN A 5 30.92 -68.40 -1.92
N VAL A 6 29.93 -67.57 -1.55
CA VAL A 6 28.62 -68.03 -1.08
C VAL A 6 27.57 -67.52 -2.06
N ASN A 7 27.20 -68.38 -3.01
CA ASN A 7 25.92 -68.25 -3.72
C ASN A 7 24.79 -68.53 -2.73
N HIS A 8 23.80 -67.65 -2.66
CA HIS A 8 22.45 -68.00 -2.21
C HIS A 8 21.49 -67.81 -3.39
N PRO A 9 20.59 -68.77 -3.67
CA PRO A 9 19.75 -68.71 -4.85
C PRO A 9 18.65 -67.65 -4.70
N PHE A 10 18.36 -66.94 -5.79
CA PHE A 10 17.15 -66.15 -5.91
C PHE A 10 15.95 -67.10 -6.04
N ASP A 11 15.06 -67.09 -5.05
CA ASP A 11 13.82 -67.87 -5.05
C ASP A 11 12.74 -67.11 -5.85
N GLU A 12 12.72 -67.31 -7.17
CA GLU A 12 11.76 -66.67 -8.10
C GLU A 12 10.29 -66.98 -7.76
N SER A 13 10.04 -68.06 -7.00
CA SER A 13 8.70 -68.54 -6.59
C SER A 13 7.89 -67.54 -5.76
N ARG A 14 8.51 -66.46 -5.25
CA ARG A 14 7.86 -65.49 -4.35
C ARG A 14 7.29 -64.25 -5.04
N HIS A 15 7.66 -63.96 -6.29
CA HIS A 15 7.11 -62.80 -7.00
C HIS A 15 5.64 -63.00 -7.39
N ASP A 16 5.24 -64.23 -7.75
CA ASP A 16 3.85 -64.55 -8.12
C ASP A 16 2.84 -64.31 -6.99
N HIS A 17 3.25 -64.48 -5.73
CA HIS A 17 2.37 -64.22 -4.58
C HIS A 17 2.10 -62.73 -4.30
N TYR A 18 2.96 -61.82 -4.77
CA TYR A 18 2.69 -60.38 -4.66
C TYR A 18 1.72 -59.93 -5.76
N SER A 19 1.93 -60.36 -7.00
CA SER A 19 1.05 -60.08 -8.14
C SER A 19 -0.37 -60.64 -7.94
N GLN A 20 -0.52 -61.82 -7.31
CA GLN A 20 -1.84 -62.39 -7.01
C GLN A 20 -2.61 -61.68 -5.88
N ARG A 21 -1.95 -60.89 -5.00
CA ARG A 21 -2.64 -60.10 -3.97
C ARG A 21 -3.25 -58.81 -4.50
N MET A 22 -2.68 -58.21 -5.55
CA MET A 22 -3.21 -56.99 -6.18
C MET A 22 -4.56 -57.20 -6.87
N SER A 23 -5.00 -58.45 -7.08
CA SER A 23 -6.33 -58.77 -7.62
C SER A 23 -7.45 -58.82 -6.56
N LYS A 24 -7.20 -58.47 -5.30
CA LYS A 24 -8.17 -58.57 -4.19
C LYS A 24 -8.29 -57.33 -3.30
N GLY A 25 -7.93 -56.15 -3.80
CA GLY A 25 -8.50 -54.89 -3.30
C GLY A 25 -9.93 -54.77 -3.82
N GLY A 26 -10.91 -54.58 -2.94
CA GLY A 26 -12.30 -54.37 -3.37
C GLY A 26 -12.50 -52.92 -3.82
N VAL A 27 -13.29 -52.70 -4.87
CA VAL A 27 -13.75 -51.35 -5.31
C VAL A 27 -14.18 -50.42 -4.16
N PRO A 28 -14.85 -50.90 -3.07
CA PRO A 28 -15.18 -50.04 -1.93
C PRO A 28 -13.98 -49.46 -1.15
N GLU A 29 -12.82 -50.14 -1.18
CA GLU A 29 -11.61 -49.69 -0.46
C GLU A 29 -10.90 -48.58 -1.24
N GLU A 30 -10.72 -48.75 -2.57
CA GLU A 30 -10.18 -47.70 -3.45
C GLU A 30 -11.05 -46.43 -3.43
N LEU A 31 -12.38 -46.58 -3.44
CA LEU A 31 -13.31 -45.46 -3.32
C LEU A 31 -13.16 -44.72 -1.98
N ARG A 32 -12.96 -45.45 -0.88
CA ARG A 32 -12.78 -44.85 0.46
C ARG A 32 -11.47 -44.09 0.57
N GLU A 33 -10.37 -44.59 0.01
CA GLU A 33 -9.10 -43.85 0.01
C GLU A 33 -9.18 -42.59 -0.89
N ARG A 34 -9.83 -42.67 -2.06
CA ARG A 34 -10.10 -41.47 -2.88
C ARG A 34 -11.05 -40.46 -2.22
N GLU A 35 -12.01 -40.90 -1.41
CA GLU A 35 -12.86 -40.01 -0.61
C GLU A 35 -12.04 -39.22 0.43
N LYS A 36 -11.10 -39.88 1.13
CA LYS A 36 -10.18 -39.22 2.08
C LYS A 36 -9.30 -38.16 1.39
N GLU A 37 -8.71 -38.48 0.24
CA GLU A 37 -7.88 -37.56 -0.54
C GLU A 37 -8.65 -36.29 -0.92
N LEU A 38 -9.84 -36.47 -1.49
CA LEU A 38 -10.69 -35.36 -1.92
C LEU A 38 -11.16 -34.51 -0.74
N ALA A 39 -11.53 -35.15 0.38
CA ALA A 39 -11.88 -34.45 1.62
C ALA A 39 -10.70 -33.61 2.15
N CYS A 40 -9.48 -34.14 2.11
CA CYS A 40 -8.26 -33.44 2.53
C CYS A 40 -7.94 -32.24 1.63
N ILE A 41 -7.89 -32.44 0.31
CA ILE A 41 -7.63 -31.37 -0.67
C ILE A 41 -8.69 -30.26 -0.54
N TYR A 42 -9.97 -30.63 -0.44
CA TYR A 42 -11.05 -29.66 -0.24
C TYR A 42 -10.93 -28.90 1.08
N HIS A 43 -10.70 -29.60 2.20
CA HIS A 43 -10.50 -28.99 3.50
C HIS A 43 -9.33 -27.98 3.48
N LEU A 44 -8.19 -28.37 2.92
CA LEU A 44 -7.00 -27.54 2.84
C LEU A 44 -7.19 -26.34 1.91
N SER A 45 -7.86 -26.51 0.75
CA SER A 45 -8.19 -25.38 -0.12
C SER A 45 -9.01 -24.28 0.60
N ARG A 46 -9.92 -24.68 1.51
CA ARG A 46 -10.74 -23.77 2.30
C ARG A 46 -9.96 -23.11 3.44
N VAL A 47 -9.18 -23.88 4.22
CA VAL A 47 -8.39 -23.35 5.34
C VAL A 47 -7.26 -22.43 4.83
N LEU A 48 -6.53 -22.86 3.81
CA LEU A 48 -5.47 -22.08 3.16
C LEU A 48 -5.99 -20.88 2.34
N THR A 49 -7.30 -20.66 2.28
CA THR A 49 -7.85 -19.38 1.79
C THR A 49 -7.94 -18.33 2.90
N SER A 50 -7.85 -18.73 4.17
CA SER A 50 -7.82 -17.81 5.32
C SER A 50 -6.41 -17.26 5.61
N LEU A 51 -6.33 -16.04 6.13
CA LEU A 51 -5.08 -15.33 6.42
C LEU A 51 -4.50 -15.67 7.80
N GLN A 52 -4.42 -16.96 8.15
CA GLN A 52 -3.80 -17.41 9.39
C GLN A 52 -2.25 -17.24 9.39
N PRO A 53 -1.61 -17.25 10.57
CA PRO A 53 -0.17 -17.44 10.71
C PRO A 53 0.34 -18.66 9.94
N GLN A 54 1.60 -18.60 9.49
CA GLN A 54 2.18 -19.65 8.64
C GLN A 54 2.30 -20.97 9.41
N ASP A 55 2.59 -20.86 10.70
CA ASP A 55 2.79 -21.98 11.61
C ASP A 55 1.47 -22.71 11.89
N GLU A 56 0.36 -21.97 12.06
CA GLU A 56 -0.98 -22.54 12.19
C GLU A 56 -1.40 -23.29 10.91
N ALA A 57 -1.17 -22.67 9.74
CA ALA A 57 -1.46 -23.30 8.46
C ALA A 57 -0.65 -24.60 8.25
N ALA A 58 0.64 -24.60 8.60
CA ALA A 58 1.51 -25.76 8.48
C ALA A 58 1.07 -26.92 9.40
N VAL A 59 0.67 -26.64 10.64
CA VAL A 59 0.11 -27.64 11.57
C VAL A 59 -1.19 -28.24 11.03
N ILE A 60 -2.10 -27.42 10.50
CA ILE A 60 -3.37 -27.93 9.94
C ILE A 60 -3.12 -28.79 8.71
N VAL A 61 -2.15 -28.43 7.88
CA VAL A 61 -1.74 -29.22 6.70
C VAL A 61 -1.13 -30.55 7.11
N ALA A 62 -0.19 -30.58 8.06
CA ALA A 62 0.42 -31.81 8.55
C ALA A 62 -0.64 -32.82 9.04
N ARG A 63 -1.57 -32.36 9.88
CA ARG A 63 -2.67 -33.17 10.42
C ARG A 63 -3.63 -33.68 9.33
N ALA A 64 -4.05 -32.81 8.41
CA ALA A 64 -4.98 -33.19 7.34
C ALA A 64 -4.36 -34.19 6.35
N VAL A 65 -3.06 -34.02 6.03
CA VAL A 65 -2.32 -34.98 5.22
C VAL A 65 -2.26 -36.33 5.93
N ARG A 66 -1.89 -36.38 7.22
CA ARG A 66 -1.82 -37.65 7.97
C ARG A 66 -3.14 -38.41 7.92
N GLN A 67 -4.26 -37.74 8.19
CA GLN A 67 -5.59 -38.33 8.20
C GLN A 67 -6.03 -38.90 6.84
N ALA A 68 -5.43 -38.43 5.75
CA ALA A 68 -5.72 -38.87 4.39
C ALA A 68 -4.77 -39.95 3.85
N LEU A 69 -3.73 -40.33 4.59
CA LEU A 69 -2.86 -41.45 4.23
C LEU A 69 -3.56 -42.80 4.48
N THR A 70 -3.06 -43.85 3.81
CA THR A 70 -3.59 -45.21 3.91
C THR A 70 -3.41 -45.79 5.32
N LYS A 71 -2.38 -45.34 6.06
CA LYS A 71 -2.07 -45.73 7.45
C LYS A 71 -1.83 -44.51 8.35
N PRO A 72 -2.89 -43.79 8.76
CA PRO A 72 -2.79 -42.50 9.46
C PRO A 72 -2.21 -42.60 10.88
N GLU A 73 -2.24 -43.78 11.50
CA GLU A 73 -1.75 -44.02 12.87
C GLU A 73 -0.30 -44.52 12.94
N SER A 74 0.31 -44.84 11.79
CA SER A 74 1.75 -45.14 11.67
C SER A 74 2.52 -44.07 10.90
N ALA A 75 1.87 -43.19 10.17
CA ALA A 75 2.53 -42.10 9.43
C ALA A 75 2.94 -40.95 10.36
N SER A 76 4.12 -40.39 10.11
CA SER A 76 4.48 -39.04 10.58
C SER A 76 4.57 -38.08 9.40
N VAL A 77 4.12 -36.84 9.59
CA VAL A 77 4.12 -35.78 8.56
C VAL A 77 4.88 -34.59 9.10
N ARG A 78 5.75 -34.01 8.26
CA ARG A 78 6.53 -32.80 8.55
C ARG A 78 6.32 -31.80 7.43
N VAL A 79 6.01 -30.56 7.81
CA VAL A 79 5.87 -29.43 6.89
C VAL A 79 6.88 -28.37 7.29
N ARG A 80 7.85 -28.08 6.42
CA ARG A 80 8.82 -27.00 6.58
C ARG A 80 8.57 -25.92 5.53
N LEU A 81 8.41 -24.67 5.94
CA LEU A 81 8.16 -23.51 5.09
C LEU A 81 9.00 -22.32 5.58
N GLY A 82 10.08 -22.01 4.87
CA GLY A 82 11.11 -21.08 5.31
C GLY A 82 11.81 -21.59 6.57
N ASP A 83 11.85 -20.74 7.60
CA ASP A 83 12.41 -21.04 8.92
C ASP A 83 11.40 -21.77 9.84
N THR A 84 10.11 -21.82 9.48
CA THR A 84 9.11 -22.60 10.23
C THR A 84 9.24 -24.07 9.87
N GLU A 85 9.62 -24.91 10.84
CA GLU A 85 9.45 -26.37 10.78
C GLU A 85 8.31 -26.79 11.71
N THR A 86 7.37 -27.58 11.18
CA THR A 86 6.31 -28.22 11.97
C THR A 86 6.35 -29.72 11.74
N VAL A 87 6.31 -30.46 12.84
CA VAL A 87 6.19 -31.92 12.87
C VAL A 87 4.83 -32.25 13.46
N ASP A 88 4.12 -33.20 12.87
CA ASP A 88 2.87 -33.68 13.43
C ASP A 88 3.12 -34.32 14.81
N ARG A 89 2.40 -33.83 15.81
CA ARG A 89 2.45 -34.31 17.19
C ARG A 89 1.23 -35.19 17.43
N ASP A 90 1.41 -36.27 18.18
CA ASP A 90 0.28 -37.10 18.62
C ASP A 90 -0.69 -36.29 19.50
N ASP A 91 -1.90 -36.81 19.74
CA ASP A 91 -2.94 -36.09 20.50
C ASP A 91 -2.52 -35.74 21.95
N ASP A 92 -1.51 -36.44 22.50
CA ASP A 92 -0.86 -36.13 23.79
C ASP A 92 0.25 -35.05 23.70
N GLY A 93 0.44 -34.43 22.53
CA GLY A 93 1.37 -33.30 22.31
C GLY A 93 2.84 -33.67 22.14
N MET A 94 3.18 -34.96 22.05
CA MET A 94 4.56 -35.43 21.92
C MET A 94 5.00 -35.56 20.45
N GLU A 95 6.25 -35.22 20.14
CA GLU A 95 6.78 -35.30 18.77
C GLU A 95 7.10 -36.74 18.38
N ARG A 96 6.52 -37.21 17.26
CA ARG A 96 6.82 -38.51 16.67
C ARG A 96 8.15 -38.48 15.91
N ILE A 97 9.25 -38.34 16.64
CA ILE A 97 10.60 -38.43 16.08
C ILE A 97 10.90 -39.91 15.79
N HIS A 98 10.53 -40.36 14.59
CA HIS A 98 11.03 -41.61 14.04
C HIS A 98 12.46 -41.39 13.51
N SER A 99 13.45 -41.88 14.25
CA SER A 99 14.87 -41.68 13.98
C SER A 99 15.33 -42.39 12.69
N ASP A 100 15.60 -41.63 11.62
CA ASP A 100 16.52 -41.84 10.47
C ASP A 100 16.68 -43.22 9.80
N ALA A 101 15.89 -44.23 10.14
CA ALA A 101 15.95 -45.58 9.58
C ALA A 101 14.76 -45.93 8.66
N GLY A 102 13.74 -45.07 8.61
CA GLY A 102 12.59 -45.21 7.70
C GLY A 102 12.80 -44.39 6.41
N THR A 103 12.26 -44.88 5.29
CA THR A 103 12.30 -44.18 4.00
C THR A 103 11.37 -42.96 4.01
N ALA A 104 11.90 -41.81 4.43
CA ALA A 104 11.19 -40.53 4.33
C ALA A 104 11.01 -40.13 2.84
N HIS A 105 9.78 -39.82 2.45
CA HIS A 105 9.46 -39.27 1.14
C HIS A 105 9.17 -37.78 1.29
N CYS A 106 10.07 -36.94 0.76
CA CYS A 106 9.95 -35.49 0.80
C CYS A 106 9.61 -34.94 -0.59
N ILE A 107 8.62 -34.05 -0.65
CA ILE A 107 8.23 -33.31 -1.86
C ILE A 107 8.56 -31.83 -1.64
N PRO A 108 9.33 -31.19 -2.53
CA PRO A 108 9.66 -29.78 -2.39
C PRO A 108 8.42 -28.90 -2.58
N VAL A 109 8.25 -27.91 -1.71
CA VAL A 109 7.26 -26.85 -1.88
C VAL A 109 7.93 -25.73 -2.68
N THR A 110 7.55 -25.60 -3.95
CA THR A 110 8.21 -24.71 -4.92
C THR A 110 7.23 -23.70 -5.47
N THR A 111 7.60 -22.43 -5.34
CA THR A 111 6.92 -21.28 -5.95
C THR A 111 7.64 -20.85 -7.24
N PRO A 112 7.07 -19.98 -8.08
CA PRO A 112 7.79 -19.37 -9.21
C PRO A 112 9.06 -18.61 -8.78
N ALA A 113 9.15 -18.18 -7.51
CA ALA A 113 10.33 -17.50 -6.96
C ALA A 113 11.42 -18.48 -6.43
N GLY A 114 11.15 -19.79 -6.39
CA GLY A 114 12.07 -20.81 -5.90
C GLY A 114 11.45 -21.79 -4.90
N GLN A 115 12.24 -22.76 -4.44
CA GLN A 115 11.85 -23.67 -3.37
C GLN A 115 11.79 -22.92 -2.04
N ILE A 116 10.62 -22.95 -1.40
CA ILE A 116 10.36 -22.29 -0.11
C ILE A 116 10.30 -23.29 1.06
N GLY A 117 10.31 -24.60 0.78
CA GLY A 117 10.08 -25.60 1.81
C GLY A 117 10.04 -27.03 1.30
N GLU A 118 9.57 -27.93 2.16
CA GLU A 118 9.33 -29.34 1.86
C GLU A 118 8.23 -29.94 2.73
N LEU A 119 7.49 -30.87 2.14
CA LEU A 119 6.49 -31.71 2.78
C LEU A 119 7.03 -33.14 2.81
N CYS A 120 7.35 -33.64 4.00
CA CYS A 120 7.90 -34.98 4.20
C CYS A 120 6.90 -35.89 4.91
N VAL A 121 6.82 -37.15 4.45
CA VAL A 121 6.09 -38.22 5.13
C VAL A 121 7.05 -39.38 5.39
N SER A 122 7.01 -39.98 6.58
CA SER A 122 7.74 -41.21 6.87
C SER A 122 6.88 -42.22 7.63
N TYR A 123 7.18 -43.49 7.40
CA TYR A 123 6.65 -44.62 8.16
C TYR A 123 7.80 -45.24 8.99
N PRO A 124 7.57 -45.64 10.26
CA PRO A 124 8.61 -46.16 11.15
C PRO A 124 9.07 -47.58 10.81
N ASP A 125 8.23 -48.37 10.14
CA ASP A 125 8.53 -49.77 9.85
C ASP A 125 9.46 -49.88 8.63
N LEU A 126 10.65 -50.46 8.80
CA LEU A 126 11.55 -50.83 7.69
C LEU A 126 10.95 -51.87 6.71
N TRP A 127 9.77 -52.40 7.02
CA TRP A 127 8.99 -53.31 6.16
C TRP A 127 7.67 -52.68 5.68
N ALA A 128 7.44 -51.39 5.90
CA ALA A 128 6.35 -50.68 5.24
C ALA A 128 6.58 -50.71 3.71
N PRO A 129 5.51 -50.91 2.91
CA PRO A 129 5.63 -50.69 1.46
C PRO A 129 6.03 -49.23 1.21
N PRO A 130 6.76 -48.95 0.10
CA PRO A 130 7.00 -47.56 -0.30
C PRO A 130 5.67 -46.82 -0.46
N ILE A 131 5.68 -45.50 -0.22
CA ILE A 131 4.51 -44.62 -0.38
C ILE A 131 3.77 -44.97 -1.68
N LEU A 132 2.44 -45.04 -1.62
CA LEU A 132 1.63 -45.46 -2.76
C LEU A 132 1.51 -44.31 -3.78
N ASP A 133 1.22 -44.62 -5.05
CA ASP A 133 1.20 -43.59 -6.09
C ASP A 133 0.11 -42.54 -5.86
N HIS A 134 -1.03 -42.94 -5.31
CA HIS A 134 -2.11 -42.03 -4.92
C HIS A 134 -1.72 -41.11 -3.74
N GLU A 135 -0.95 -41.63 -2.77
CA GLU A 135 -0.36 -40.82 -1.70
C GLU A 135 0.67 -39.82 -2.25
N ARG A 136 1.48 -40.20 -3.25
CA ARG A 136 2.38 -39.27 -3.95
C ARG A 136 1.61 -38.16 -4.68
N GLU A 137 0.49 -38.49 -5.32
CA GLU A 137 -0.40 -37.52 -5.98
C GLU A 137 -0.98 -36.52 -4.96
N LEU A 138 -1.50 -37.00 -3.83
CA LEU A 138 -2.00 -36.19 -2.73
C LEU A 138 -0.92 -35.21 -2.21
N LEU A 139 0.28 -35.72 -1.91
CA LEU A 139 1.39 -34.89 -1.40
C LEU A 139 1.82 -33.82 -2.42
N ARG A 140 1.81 -34.12 -3.72
CA ARG A 140 2.07 -33.12 -4.78
C ARG A 140 0.98 -32.06 -4.84
N ALA A 141 -0.30 -32.45 -4.76
CA ALA A 141 -1.42 -31.51 -4.75
C ALA A 141 -1.36 -30.58 -3.54
N VAL A 142 -1.06 -31.11 -2.35
CA VAL A 142 -0.92 -30.32 -1.13
C VAL A 142 0.31 -29.40 -1.18
N ALA A 143 1.45 -29.86 -1.70
CA ALA A 143 2.63 -29.01 -1.90
C ALA A 143 2.35 -27.85 -2.87
N ALA A 144 1.54 -28.06 -3.91
CA ALA A 144 1.10 -27.00 -4.82
C ALA A 144 0.16 -25.99 -4.14
N LEU A 145 -0.79 -26.45 -3.31
CA LEU A 145 -1.66 -25.57 -2.51
C LEU A 145 -0.87 -24.72 -1.50
N LEU A 146 0.15 -25.30 -0.86
CA LEU A 146 1.06 -24.58 0.03
C LEU A 146 1.86 -23.49 -0.71
N ALA A 147 2.29 -23.77 -1.95
CA ALA A 147 3.00 -22.81 -2.79
C ALA A 147 2.10 -21.63 -3.19
N ASP A 148 0.87 -21.88 -3.69
CA ASP A 148 -0.12 -20.82 -4.02
C ASP A 148 -0.45 -19.95 -2.80
N ASN A 149 -0.73 -20.57 -1.65
CA ASN A 149 -1.02 -19.86 -0.42
C ASN A 149 0.17 -18.97 0.01
N SER A 150 1.39 -19.48 -0.06
CA SER A 150 2.60 -18.75 0.34
C SER A 150 2.86 -17.55 -0.57
N GLU A 151 2.67 -17.71 -1.89
CA GLU A 151 2.79 -16.61 -2.86
C GLU A 151 1.71 -15.54 -2.64
N ARG A 152 0.45 -15.95 -2.44
CA ARG A 152 -0.66 -15.04 -2.13
C ARG A 152 -0.42 -14.27 -0.82
N ARG A 153 0.08 -14.93 0.23
CA ARG A 153 0.42 -14.29 1.51
C ARG A 153 1.56 -13.28 1.33
N ARG A 154 2.59 -13.59 0.54
CA ARG A 154 3.67 -12.64 0.21
C ARG A 154 3.14 -11.37 -0.46
N VAL A 155 2.29 -11.50 -1.48
CA VAL A 155 1.70 -10.35 -2.20
C VAL A 155 0.83 -9.49 -1.28
N VAL A 156 0.01 -10.13 -0.42
CA VAL A 156 -0.82 -9.41 0.57
C VAL A 156 0.03 -8.63 1.58
N GLU A 157 1.13 -9.21 2.05
CA GLU A 157 2.01 -8.57 3.04
C GLU A 157 2.83 -7.43 2.43
N GLU A 158 3.29 -7.58 1.19
CA GLU A 158 3.94 -6.50 0.43
C GLU A 158 2.99 -5.30 0.22
N LEU A 159 1.75 -5.54 -0.19
CA LEU A 159 0.72 -4.51 -0.34
C LEU A 159 0.43 -3.79 1.00
N ARG A 160 0.38 -4.52 2.12
CA ARG A 160 0.22 -3.94 3.46
C ARG A 160 1.41 -3.07 3.86
N ALA A 161 2.64 -3.53 3.60
CA ALA A 161 3.85 -2.77 3.89
C ALA A 161 3.91 -1.45 3.10
N VAL A 162 3.52 -1.46 1.83
CA VAL A 162 3.40 -0.26 0.98
C VAL A 162 2.34 0.69 1.54
N ALA A 163 1.13 0.21 1.82
CA ALA A 163 0.04 1.03 2.37
C ALA A 163 0.41 1.66 3.73
N ALA A 164 1.09 0.92 4.61
CA ALA A 164 1.58 1.43 5.90
C ALA A 164 2.74 2.45 5.74
N ALA A 165 3.58 2.32 4.70
CA ALA A 165 4.60 3.31 4.38
C ALA A 165 4.01 4.59 3.79
N GLU A 166 2.92 4.51 3.03
CA GLU A 166 2.20 5.65 2.50
C GLU A 166 1.42 6.41 3.59
N SER A 167 0.66 5.68 4.43
CA SER A 167 -0.09 6.25 5.55
C SER A 167 0.80 7.03 6.55
N ARG A 168 2.03 6.56 6.80
CA ARG A 168 2.99 7.31 7.63
C ARG A 168 3.40 8.66 7.02
N LYS A 169 3.46 8.76 5.68
CA LYS A 169 3.78 10.02 4.99
C LYS A 169 2.62 11.00 5.04
N THR A 170 1.37 10.52 4.92
CA THR A 170 0.19 11.39 4.99
C THR A 170 0.04 12.01 6.37
N VAL A 171 0.14 11.20 7.44
CA VAL A 171 0.05 11.69 8.83
C VAL A 171 1.17 12.70 9.15
N ALA A 172 2.42 12.40 8.78
CA ALA A 172 3.53 13.32 9.01
C ALA A 172 3.39 14.64 8.23
N LEU A 173 2.81 14.61 7.02
CA LEU A 173 2.54 15.81 6.24
C LEU A 173 1.41 16.65 6.85
N GLU A 174 0.33 16.01 7.31
CA GLU A 174 -0.78 16.68 8.02
C GLU A 174 -0.31 17.36 9.31
N GLU A 175 0.58 16.72 10.08
CA GLU A 175 1.18 17.32 11.27
C GLU A 175 2.03 18.56 10.92
N VAL A 176 2.92 18.46 9.93
CA VAL A 176 3.77 19.59 9.49
C VAL A 176 2.93 20.74 8.93
N LEU A 177 1.86 20.46 8.19
CA LEU A 177 0.91 21.47 7.72
C LEU A 177 0.23 22.18 8.90
N THR A 178 -0.25 21.43 9.89
CA THR A 178 -0.87 21.96 11.12
C THR A 178 0.10 22.86 11.89
N GLN A 179 1.36 22.43 12.07
CA GLN A 179 2.41 23.23 12.72
C GLN A 179 2.71 24.52 11.95
N LEU A 180 2.69 24.49 10.62
CA LEU A 180 2.95 25.67 9.77
C LEU A 180 1.79 26.68 9.80
N GLU A 181 0.53 26.21 9.80
CA GLU A 181 -0.64 27.07 9.97
C GLU A 181 -0.66 27.73 11.35
N GLU A 182 -0.33 26.97 12.39
CA GLU A 182 -0.20 27.46 13.76
C GLU A 182 0.90 28.53 13.89
N LEU A 183 2.11 28.28 13.38
CA LEU A 183 3.21 29.25 13.38
C LEU A 183 2.84 30.52 12.60
N ARG A 184 2.18 30.38 11.45
CA ARG A 184 1.69 31.52 10.67
C ARG A 184 0.71 32.36 11.48
N ARG A 185 -0.25 31.73 12.16
CA ARG A 185 -1.27 32.43 12.95
C ARG A 185 -0.65 33.23 14.09
N ARG A 186 0.35 32.67 14.79
CA ARG A 186 1.12 33.38 15.82
C ARG A 186 1.88 34.57 15.23
N ASN A 187 2.66 34.38 14.17
CA ASN A 187 3.39 35.47 13.52
C ASN A 187 2.48 36.62 13.03
N MET A 188 1.24 36.32 12.62
CA MET A 188 0.24 37.33 12.25
C MET A 188 -0.38 38.03 13.47
N ALA A 189 -0.60 37.32 14.58
CA ALA A 189 -1.04 37.90 15.84
C ALA A 189 0.03 38.84 16.42
N ASP A 190 1.28 38.38 16.53
CA ASP A 190 2.41 39.18 17.01
C ASP A 190 2.59 40.46 16.17
N MET A 191 2.53 40.34 14.83
CA MET A 191 2.59 41.48 13.91
C MET A 191 1.45 42.48 14.13
N ARG A 192 0.24 41.99 14.41
CA ARG A 192 -0.92 42.84 14.69
C ARG A 192 -0.77 43.55 16.02
N ASP A 193 -0.32 42.86 17.05
CA ASP A 193 -0.10 43.45 18.37
C ASP A 193 0.98 44.54 18.32
N THR A 194 2.07 44.35 17.54
CA THR A 194 3.06 45.41 17.27
C THR A 194 2.44 46.59 16.50
N LEU A 195 1.62 46.33 15.47
CA LEU A 195 0.96 47.40 14.70
C LEU A 195 0.01 48.23 15.58
N ASP A 196 -0.82 47.57 16.39
CA ASP A 196 -1.83 48.22 17.24
C ASP A 196 -1.20 48.93 18.45
N SER A 197 -0.08 48.42 19.01
CA SER A 197 0.58 49.01 20.19
C SER A 197 1.70 50.03 19.91
N GLU A 198 2.45 49.89 18.81
CA GLU A 198 3.57 50.78 18.48
C GLU A 198 3.26 51.72 17.31
N VAL A 199 2.72 51.20 16.20
CA VAL A 199 2.64 51.96 14.94
C VAL A 199 1.37 52.82 14.87
N LEU A 200 0.22 52.28 15.25
CA LEU A 200 -1.06 52.98 15.17
C LEU A 200 -1.12 54.24 16.06
N PRO A 201 -0.56 54.27 17.29
CA PRO A 201 -0.48 55.50 18.09
C PRO A 201 0.30 56.62 17.41
N LEU A 202 1.38 56.31 16.69
CA LEU A 202 2.16 57.29 15.92
C LEU A 202 1.34 57.88 14.75
N VAL A 203 0.50 57.06 14.11
CA VAL A 203 -0.41 57.53 13.05
C VAL A 203 -1.45 58.49 13.63
N VAL A 204 -2.01 58.20 14.81
CA VAL A 204 -2.97 59.10 15.50
C VAL A 204 -2.29 60.43 15.87
N GLN A 205 -1.08 60.40 16.44
CA GLN A 205 -0.31 61.61 16.74
C GLN A 205 -0.03 62.47 15.50
N LEU A 206 0.23 61.85 14.35
CA LEU A 206 0.39 62.57 13.08
C LEU A 206 -0.93 63.17 12.57
N GLU A 207 -2.06 62.48 12.78
CA GLU A 207 -3.40 62.95 12.37
C GLU A 207 -3.81 64.24 13.10
N GLU A 208 -3.36 64.42 14.36
CA GLU A 208 -3.55 65.64 15.16
C GLU A 208 -2.67 66.83 14.70
N VAL A 209 -1.47 66.56 14.17
CA VAL A 209 -0.51 67.60 13.76
C VAL A 209 -0.78 68.13 12.34
N LEU A 210 -1.23 67.27 11.42
CA LEU A 210 -1.44 67.62 10.02
C LEU A 210 -2.67 68.53 9.83
N ARG A 211 -2.55 69.52 8.94
CA ARG A 211 -3.59 70.53 8.71
C ARG A 211 -4.16 70.54 7.29
N ASP A 212 -3.42 70.08 6.28
CA ASP A 212 -3.90 69.98 4.90
C ASP A 212 -4.74 68.69 4.70
N ASP A 213 -5.89 68.83 4.04
CA ASP A 213 -6.75 67.71 3.65
C ASP A 213 -6.04 66.71 2.72
N ARG A 214 -5.07 67.17 1.92
CA ARG A 214 -4.22 66.28 1.08
C ARG A 214 -3.29 65.41 1.91
N GLU A 215 -2.67 65.98 2.94
CA GLU A 215 -1.80 65.25 3.87
C GLU A 215 -2.62 64.23 4.67
N LYS A 216 -3.80 64.64 5.17
CA LYS A 216 -4.75 63.74 5.82
C LYS A 216 -5.24 62.63 4.90
N ALA A 217 -5.49 62.89 3.62
CA ALA A 217 -5.87 61.85 2.66
C ALA A 217 -4.75 60.81 2.45
N ILE A 218 -3.48 61.24 2.45
CA ILE A 218 -2.32 60.35 2.38
C ILE A 218 -2.18 59.53 3.68
N LEU A 219 -2.31 60.17 4.85
CA LEU A 219 -2.23 59.49 6.15
C LEU A 219 -3.34 58.45 6.33
N ASN A 220 -4.59 58.80 5.99
CA ASN A 220 -5.72 57.86 6.00
C ASN A 220 -5.44 56.65 5.10
N ARG A 221 -4.86 56.86 3.91
CA ARG A 221 -4.46 55.77 3.00
C ARG A 221 -3.31 54.92 3.56
N LEU A 222 -2.38 55.50 4.31
CA LEU A 222 -1.33 54.76 5.01
C LEU A 222 -1.93 53.91 6.15
N ARG A 223 -2.80 54.49 6.97
CA ARG A 223 -3.55 53.78 8.04
C ARG A 223 -4.31 52.58 7.47
N ASP A 224 -5.02 52.78 6.36
CA ASP A 224 -5.73 51.72 5.62
C ASP A 224 -4.82 50.59 5.14
N VAL A 225 -3.56 50.88 4.77
CA VAL A 225 -2.58 49.86 4.38
C VAL A 225 -2.02 49.14 5.60
N LEU A 226 -1.68 49.86 6.68
CA LEU A 226 -1.17 49.29 7.92
C LEU A 226 -2.17 48.33 8.57
N LEU A 227 -3.44 48.75 8.70
CA LEU A 227 -4.51 47.88 9.21
C LEU A 227 -4.68 46.61 8.36
N ARG A 228 -4.57 46.73 7.02
CA ARG A 228 -4.58 45.56 6.14
C ARG A 228 -3.38 44.63 6.37
N LEU A 229 -2.18 45.16 6.62
CA LEU A 229 -0.98 44.35 6.88
C LEU A 229 -1.13 43.43 8.10
N GLY A 230 -1.84 43.86 9.14
CA GLY A 230 -2.12 43.08 10.36
C GLY A 230 -3.24 42.04 10.24
N HIS A 231 -3.84 41.85 9.06
CA HIS A 231 -4.87 40.84 8.82
C HIS A 231 -4.33 39.65 8.03
N ASP A 232 -4.70 38.43 8.44
CA ASP A 232 -4.26 37.16 7.85
C ASP A 232 -4.56 37.05 6.32
N ASP A 233 -5.64 37.71 5.89
CA ASP A 233 -6.00 37.92 4.50
C ASP A 233 -4.89 38.58 3.67
N PHE A 234 -4.13 39.52 4.22
CA PHE A 234 -3.08 40.20 3.48
C PHE A 234 -1.97 39.23 3.10
N ALA A 235 -1.56 38.34 3.99
CA ALA A 235 -0.57 37.32 3.69
C ALA A 235 -1.06 36.35 2.59
N ARG A 236 -2.35 35.93 2.59
CA ARG A 236 -2.94 35.15 1.48
C ARG A 236 -2.93 35.96 0.16
N ARG A 237 -3.46 37.18 0.19
CA ARG A 237 -3.61 38.07 -0.98
C ARG A 237 -2.26 38.47 -1.59
N GLU A 238 -1.23 38.72 -0.78
CA GLU A 238 0.10 39.07 -1.27
C GLU A 238 0.85 37.85 -1.84
N ALA A 239 0.73 36.67 -1.21
CA ALA A 239 1.26 35.42 -1.78
C ALA A 239 0.63 35.15 -3.16
N HIS A 240 -0.69 35.23 -3.27
CA HIS A 240 -1.38 35.08 -4.55
C HIS A 240 -0.96 36.16 -5.57
N ARG A 241 -0.83 37.42 -5.15
CA ARG A 241 -0.31 38.51 -5.99
C ARG A 241 1.11 38.25 -6.49
N ARG A 242 1.99 37.65 -5.68
CA ARG A 242 3.35 37.26 -6.10
C ARG A 242 3.29 36.17 -7.18
N THR A 243 2.44 35.15 -7.00
CA THR A 243 2.20 34.11 -8.02
C THR A 243 1.64 34.69 -9.33
N MET A 244 0.69 35.62 -9.26
CA MET A 244 0.19 36.39 -10.41
C MET A 244 1.29 37.21 -11.10
N ARG A 245 2.16 37.87 -10.35
CA ARG A 245 3.30 38.64 -10.89
C ARG A 245 4.37 37.75 -11.52
N ALA A 246 4.54 36.52 -11.04
CA ALA A 246 5.49 35.56 -11.60
C ALA A 246 4.97 34.88 -12.88
N SER A 247 3.64 34.71 -13.02
CA SER A 247 3.01 34.03 -14.16
C SER A 247 2.63 34.97 -15.32
N LEU A 248 2.26 36.22 -15.03
CA LEU A 248 1.92 37.24 -16.04
C LEU A 248 3.13 38.08 -16.42
N SER A 249 3.21 38.52 -17.67
CA SER A 249 4.19 39.58 -18.04
C SER A 249 3.82 40.90 -17.36
N PRO A 250 4.76 41.86 -17.20
CA PRO A 250 4.46 43.15 -16.55
C PRO A 250 3.24 43.86 -17.15
N ARG A 251 3.08 43.82 -18.48
CA ARG A 251 1.96 44.43 -19.22
C ARG A 251 0.65 43.66 -19.05
N GLU A 252 0.71 42.33 -18.98
CA GLU A 252 -0.46 41.50 -18.68
C GLU A 252 -0.94 41.69 -17.23
N TYR A 253 -0.01 41.83 -16.28
CA TYR A 253 -0.32 42.12 -14.88
C TYR A 253 -0.93 43.51 -14.69
N GLU A 254 -0.41 44.52 -15.38
CA GLU A 254 -0.98 45.88 -15.41
C GLU A 254 -2.44 45.85 -15.93
N ILE A 255 -2.67 45.22 -17.08
CA ILE A 255 -4.02 45.04 -17.65
C ILE A 255 -4.93 44.26 -16.69
N ALA A 256 -4.45 43.18 -16.06
CA ALA A 256 -5.20 42.41 -15.08
C ALA A 256 -5.61 43.25 -13.85
N ARG A 257 -4.74 44.15 -13.35
CA ARG A 257 -5.06 45.07 -12.25
C ARG A 257 -6.14 46.08 -12.62
N MET A 258 -6.14 46.58 -13.86
CA MET A 258 -7.18 47.50 -14.32
C MET A 258 -8.54 46.78 -14.44
N ILE A 259 -8.53 45.55 -14.98
CA ILE A 259 -9.73 44.70 -15.09
C ILE A 259 -10.31 44.36 -13.71
N SER A 260 -9.46 43.99 -12.74
CA SER A 260 -9.92 43.68 -11.37
C SER A 260 -10.43 44.91 -10.61
N SER A 261 -10.08 46.11 -11.08
CA SER A 261 -10.59 47.38 -10.57
C SER A 261 -11.87 47.83 -11.30
N GLY A 262 -12.43 47.01 -12.18
CA GLY A 262 -13.68 47.27 -12.89
C GLY A 262 -13.55 48.15 -14.14
N ILE A 263 -12.33 48.49 -14.56
CA ILE A 263 -12.11 49.39 -15.71
C ILE A 263 -12.45 48.63 -17.02
N PRO A 264 -13.31 49.17 -17.90
CA PRO A 264 -13.72 48.51 -19.15
C PRO A 264 -12.60 48.51 -20.19
N THR A 265 -12.59 47.50 -21.09
CA THR A 265 -11.55 47.31 -22.13
C THR A 265 -11.24 48.58 -22.93
N LYS A 266 -12.25 49.41 -23.25
CA LYS A 266 -12.06 50.68 -23.99
C LYS A 266 -11.22 51.70 -23.20
N GLN A 267 -11.54 51.93 -21.93
CA GLN A 267 -10.75 52.82 -21.06
C GLN A 267 -9.35 52.27 -20.76
N ILE A 268 -9.19 50.94 -20.68
CA ILE A 268 -7.85 50.33 -20.58
C ILE A 268 -7.05 50.60 -21.85
N ALA A 269 -7.67 50.46 -23.03
CA ALA A 269 -7.05 50.72 -24.32
C ALA A 269 -6.60 52.20 -24.43
N GLU A 270 -7.46 53.13 -24.03
CA GLU A 270 -7.15 54.58 -23.97
C GLU A 270 -6.00 54.88 -23.00
N THR A 271 -6.10 54.41 -21.74
CA THR A 271 -5.11 54.67 -20.67
C THR A 271 -3.73 54.11 -20.99
N LEU A 272 -3.68 52.96 -21.66
CA LEU A 272 -2.43 52.27 -21.99
C LEU A 272 -1.92 52.56 -23.42
N HIS A 273 -2.62 53.42 -24.17
CA HIS A 273 -2.36 53.73 -25.58
C HIS A 273 -2.26 52.48 -26.48
N LEU A 274 -3.21 51.55 -26.30
CA LEU A 274 -3.33 50.31 -27.07
C LEU A 274 -4.61 50.31 -27.91
N ALA A 275 -4.65 49.53 -28.99
CA ALA A 275 -5.92 49.23 -29.66
C ALA A 275 -6.81 48.32 -28.76
N PRO A 276 -8.15 48.47 -28.76
CA PRO A 276 -9.04 47.61 -27.97
C PRO A 276 -8.88 46.11 -28.26
N GLY A 277 -8.63 45.74 -29.53
CA GLY A 277 -8.34 44.35 -29.92
C GLY A 277 -7.03 43.80 -29.34
N THR A 278 -6.04 44.66 -29.08
CA THR A 278 -4.80 44.28 -28.38
C THR A 278 -5.06 44.01 -26.91
N VAL A 279 -5.93 44.78 -26.25
CA VAL A 279 -6.35 44.53 -24.86
C VAL A 279 -7.13 43.22 -24.75
N GLU A 280 -8.03 42.89 -25.69
CA GLU A 280 -8.69 41.58 -25.71
C GLU A 280 -7.72 40.42 -25.99
N ARG A 281 -6.70 40.60 -26.84
CA ARG A 281 -5.62 39.61 -26.99
C ARG A 281 -4.87 39.39 -25.68
N HIS A 282 -4.53 40.45 -24.94
CA HIS A 282 -3.93 40.33 -23.61
C HIS A 282 -4.87 39.63 -22.61
N ARG A 283 -6.18 39.94 -22.62
CA ARG A 283 -7.19 39.24 -21.79
C ARG A 283 -7.24 37.74 -22.09
N HIS A 284 -7.08 37.34 -23.34
CA HIS A 284 -6.98 35.94 -23.74
C HIS A 284 -5.67 35.28 -23.25
N SER A 285 -4.53 35.95 -23.39
CA SER A 285 -3.24 35.48 -22.84
C SER A 285 -3.25 35.35 -21.31
N ILE A 286 -3.87 36.29 -20.61
CA ILE A 286 -4.07 36.25 -19.15
C ILE A 286 -4.92 35.03 -18.78
N ARG A 287 -6.07 34.80 -19.44
CA ARG A 287 -6.91 33.61 -19.20
C ARG A 287 -6.15 32.30 -19.42
N ARG A 288 -5.26 32.24 -20.42
CA ARG A 288 -4.42 31.07 -20.69
C ARG A 288 -3.38 30.85 -19.60
N LYS A 289 -2.68 31.90 -19.17
CA LYS A 289 -1.64 31.85 -18.13
C LYS A 289 -2.21 31.56 -16.73
N LEU A 290 -3.46 31.92 -16.49
CA LEU A 290 -4.19 31.64 -15.25
C LEU A 290 -5.03 30.33 -15.31
N GLY A 291 -4.88 29.51 -16.36
CA GLY A 291 -5.60 28.23 -16.51
C GLY A 291 -7.11 28.33 -16.81
N ILE A 292 -7.71 29.52 -16.71
CA ILE A 292 -9.17 29.71 -16.83
C ILE A 292 -9.71 29.78 -18.27
N SER A 293 -8.89 29.55 -19.32
CA SER A 293 -9.34 29.64 -20.72
C SER A 293 -10.59 28.83 -21.03
N ASN A 294 -10.63 27.57 -20.59
CA ASN A 294 -11.69 26.61 -20.91
C ASN A 294 -12.90 26.67 -19.95
N HIS A 295 -12.85 27.56 -18.94
CA HIS A 295 -13.91 27.70 -17.95
C HIS A 295 -14.79 28.92 -18.25
N ARG A 296 -16.12 28.77 -18.07
CA ARG A 296 -17.13 29.85 -18.23
C ARG A 296 -17.10 30.89 -17.08
N ILE A 297 -15.90 31.23 -16.60
CA ILE A 297 -15.66 32.17 -15.52
C ILE A 297 -15.35 33.56 -16.11
N ASN A 298 -16.00 34.61 -15.60
CA ASN A 298 -15.69 35.99 -15.98
C ASN A 298 -14.32 36.40 -15.42
N LEU A 299 -13.40 36.86 -16.28
CA LEU A 299 -12.06 37.28 -15.88
C LEU A 299 -12.06 38.39 -14.80
N ALA A 300 -12.99 39.34 -14.87
CA ALA A 300 -13.09 40.42 -13.88
C ALA A 300 -13.73 39.98 -12.56
N THR A 301 -14.47 38.86 -12.54
CA THR A 301 -14.97 38.24 -11.30
C THR A 301 -13.89 37.35 -10.69
N PHE A 302 -13.19 36.54 -11.49
CA PHE A 302 -12.04 35.75 -11.04
C PHE A 302 -11.02 36.63 -10.30
N LEU A 303 -10.54 37.68 -10.96
CA LEU A 303 -9.58 38.63 -10.39
C LEU A 303 -10.14 39.52 -9.25
N ARG A 304 -11.43 39.41 -8.90
CA ARG A 304 -12.07 40.14 -7.78
C ARG A 304 -12.45 39.23 -6.63
N ASN A 305 -12.86 38.00 -6.86
CA ASN A 305 -13.11 37.03 -5.79
C ASN A 305 -11.80 36.67 -5.05
N ASP A 306 -10.64 36.82 -5.71
CA ASP A 306 -9.30 36.89 -5.08
C ASP A 306 -9.14 37.99 -4.01
N ARG A 307 -10.13 38.88 -3.84
CA ARG A 307 -10.17 39.90 -2.77
C ARG A 307 -11.05 39.50 -1.59
N GLU A 308 -11.95 38.53 -1.71
CA GLU A 308 -12.97 38.22 -0.68
C GLU A 308 -12.83 36.82 -0.05
N ILE A 309 -11.86 36.01 -0.50
CA ILE A 309 -11.51 34.68 0.06
C ILE A 309 -10.16 34.72 0.78
#